data_AF-A0A543K440-F1
#
_entry.id   AF-A0A543K440-F1
#
_cell.length_a   1.000
_cell.length_b   1.000
_cell.length_c   1.000
_cell.angle_alpha   90.00
_cell.angle_beta   90.00
_cell.angle_gamma   90.00
#
_symmetry.space_group_name_H-M   'P 1'
#
loop_
_entity.id
_entity.type
_entity.pdbx_description
1 polymer ?
#
loop_
_entity_poly.entity_id
_entity_poly.type
_entity_poly.pdbx_seq_one_letter_code
_entity_poly.pdbx_strand_id
1 'polypeptide(L)'
;MSFAADLREKACTLWHIQRVKYLVREYSQPGPNALITVTEVECLDPQCPGPATQITILGLDLIRRSLLIHRPVAQVTAEDLGVAGNLKSRCG
;
A
#
# COMPACT_ATOMS: atom_id res chain seq x y z
N MET A 1 16.81 -22.65 -0.67
CA MET A 1 15.41 -22.16 -0.75
C MET A 1 14.66 -23.05 -1.72
N SER A 2 13.47 -23.53 -1.36
CA SER A 2 12.66 -24.40 -2.24
C SER A 2 11.78 -23.51 -3.11
N PHE A 3 11.77 -23.75 -4.43
CA PHE A 3 10.93 -23.00 -5.38
C PHE A 3 9.44 -22.97 -4.95
N ALA A 4 8.96 -24.07 -4.36
CA ALA A 4 7.58 -24.17 -3.88
C ALA A 4 7.30 -23.31 -2.63
N ALA A 5 8.32 -22.99 -1.83
CA ALA A 5 8.18 -22.06 -0.70
C ALA A 5 8.12 -20.62 -1.22
N ASP A 6 9.04 -20.26 -2.11
CA ASP A 6 9.11 -18.90 -2.70
C ASP A 6 7.82 -18.55 -3.46
N LEU A 7 7.24 -19.51 -4.18
CA LEU A 7 5.97 -19.30 -4.89
C LEU A 7 4.81 -19.04 -3.92
N ARG A 8 4.74 -19.76 -2.80
CA ARG A 8 3.70 -19.57 -1.78
C ARG A 8 3.82 -18.21 -1.13
N GLU A 9 5.04 -17.80 -0.80
CA GLU A 9 5.29 -16.47 -0.23
C GLU A 9 4.83 -15.37 -1.19
N LYS A 10 5.27 -15.42 -2.45
CA LYS A 10 4.83 -14.45 -3.47
C LYS A 10 3.33 -14.44 -3.69
N ALA A 11 2.68 -15.61 -3.70
CA ALA A 11 1.23 -15.70 -3.83
C ALA A 11 0.51 -15.05 -2.64
N CYS A 12 1.02 -15.24 -1.41
CA CYS A 12 0.51 -14.58 -0.21
C CYS A 12 0.63 -13.05 -0.32
N THR A 13 1.80 -12.55 -0.72
CA THR A 13 2.02 -11.10 -0.92
C THR A 13 1.07 -10.53 -1.98
N LEU A 14 0.90 -11.23 -3.11
CA LEU A 14 -0.03 -10.80 -4.17
C LEU A 14 -1.48 -10.75 -3.69
N TRP A 15 -1.91 -11.71 -2.87
CA TRP A 15 -3.24 -11.70 -2.27
C TRP A 15 -3.44 -10.46 -1.38
N HIS A 16 -2.48 -10.17 -0.49
CA HIS A 16 -2.53 -8.98 0.36
C HIS A 16 -2.53 -7.67 -0.44
N ILE A 17 -1.74 -7.59 -1.51
CA ILE A 17 -1.73 -6.44 -2.44
C ILE A 17 -3.11 -6.24 -3.08
N GLN A 18 -3.74 -7.30 -3.58
CA GLN A 18 -5.06 -7.23 -4.20
C GLN A 18 -6.12 -6.78 -3.18
N ARG A 19 -6.09 -7.32 -1.96
CA ARG A 19 -6.96 -6.91 -0.85
C ARG A 19 -6.84 -5.41 -0.57
N VAL A 20 -5.62 -4.89 -0.46
CA VAL A 20 -5.39 -3.45 -0.21
C VAL A 20 -5.86 -2.61 -1.40
N LYS A 21 -5.60 -3.03 -2.65
CA LYS A 21 -6.12 -2.33 -3.84
C LYS A 21 -7.65 -2.21 -3.81
N TYR A 22 -8.34 -3.26 -3.38
CA TYR A 22 -9.79 -3.25 -3.26
C TYR A 22 -10.25 -2.24 -2.19
N LEU A 23 -9.65 -2.27 -0.99
CA LEU A 23 -9.93 -1.29 0.07
C LEU A 23 -9.70 0.15 -0.39
N VAL A 24 -8.62 0.41 -1.13
CA VAL A 24 -8.32 1.73 -1.68
C VAL A 24 -9.41 2.18 -2.66
N ARG A 25 -9.94 1.28 -3.50
CA ARG A 25 -11.03 1.62 -4.43
C ARG A 25 -12.31 1.99 -3.69
N GLU A 26 -12.67 1.24 -2.66
CA GLU A 26 -13.86 1.53 -1.85
C GLU A 26 -13.73 2.87 -1.12
N TYR A 27 -12.56 3.15 -0.54
CA TYR A 27 -12.36 4.33 0.30
C TYR A 27 -12.11 5.62 -0.48
N SER A 28 -11.25 5.57 -1.52
CA SER A 28 -10.81 6.78 -2.25
C SER A 28 -11.63 7.08 -3.50
N GLN A 29 -12.52 6.16 -3.91
CA GLN A 29 -13.39 6.26 -5.08
C GLN A 29 -12.72 6.92 -6.32
N PRO A 30 -11.52 6.48 -6.74
CA PRO A 30 -10.72 7.22 -7.72
C PRO A 30 -11.23 7.08 -9.17
N GLY A 31 -12.36 6.41 -9.36
CA GLY A 31 -12.92 6.02 -10.66
C GLY A 31 -12.42 4.65 -11.15
N PRO A 32 -13.13 4.04 -12.12
CA PRO A 32 -12.82 2.68 -12.59
C PRO A 32 -11.45 2.59 -13.26
N ASN A 33 -11.04 3.63 -13.99
CA ASN A 33 -9.81 3.67 -14.78
C ASN A 33 -8.57 4.13 -14.01
N ALA A 34 -8.69 4.40 -12.70
CA ALA A 34 -7.53 4.75 -11.89
C ALA A 34 -6.59 3.55 -11.74
N LEU A 35 -5.30 3.81 -11.97
CA LEU A 35 -4.23 2.86 -11.74
C LEU A 35 -3.82 2.93 -10.27
N ILE A 36 -3.97 1.80 -9.57
CA ILE A 36 -3.61 1.67 -8.17
C ILE A 36 -2.43 0.71 -8.05
N THR A 37 -1.33 1.24 -7.52
CA THR A 37 -0.10 0.51 -7.24
C THR A 37 0.07 0.43 -5.73
N VAL A 38 0.33 -0.76 -5.23
CA VAL A 38 0.61 -1.03 -3.81
C VAL A 38 1.94 -1.76 -3.77
N THR A 39 2.89 -1.21 -3.04
CA THR A 39 4.25 -1.73 -2.92
C THR A 39 4.69 -1.67 -1.48
N GLU A 40 5.29 -2.76 -0.99
CA GLU A 40 5.96 -2.77 0.30
C GLU A 40 7.36 -2.19 0.11
N VAL A 41 7.73 -1.25 0.97
CA VAL A 41 9.01 -0.55 0.95
C VAL A 41 9.67 -0.71 2.31
N GLU A 42 10.97 -0.96 2.29
CA GLU A 42 11.75 -1.01 3.53
C GLU A 42 11.85 0.40 4.11
N CYS A 43 11.46 0.54 5.39
CA CYS A 43 11.65 1.78 6.10
C CYS A 43 13.10 1.81 6.59
N LEU A 44 13.91 2.74 6.07
CA LEU A 44 15.32 2.88 6.42
C LEU A 44 15.54 3.58 7.78
N ASP A 45 14.46 4.05 8.42
CA ASP A 45 14.52 4.72 9.71
C ASP A 45 14.55 3.69 10.85
N PRO A 46 15.56 3.73 11.75
CA PRO A 46 15.69 2.81 12.88
C PRO A 46 14.55 2.89 13.91
N GLN A 47 13.72 3.94 13.89
CA GLN A 47 12.55 4.06 14.78
C GLN A 47 11.27 3.51 14.15
N CYS A 48 11.32 3.06 12.90
CA CYS A 48 10.16 2.59 12.16
C CYS A 48 9.85 1.14 12.56
N PRO A 49 8.58 0.81 12.90
CA PRO A 49 8.22 -0.50 13.46
C PRO A 49 8.25 -1.66 12.45
N GLY A 50 8.68 -1.42 11.21
CA GLY A 50 8.76 -2.45 10.18
C GLY A 50 8.69 -1.89 8.75
N PRO A 51 8.44 -2.76 7.75
CA PRO A 51 8.24 -2.33 6.38
C PRO A 51 7.00 -1.45 6.26
N ALA A 52 7.06 -0.46 5.39
CA ALA A 52 5.96 0.44 5.10
C ALA A 52 5.26 0.04 3.80
N THR A 53 3.97 0.30 3.70
CA THR A 53 3.18 0.11 2.49
C THR A 53 3.02 1.45 1.80
N GLN A 54 3.54 1.56 0.59
CA GLN A 54 3.29 2.69 -0.29
C GLN A 54 2.12 2.38 -1.22
N ILE A 55 1.13 3.26 -1.25
CA ILE A 55 -0.03 3.21 -2.13
C ILE A 55 0.05 4.40 -3.07
N THR A 56 0.06 4.15 -4.37
CA THR A 56 0.01 5.19 -5.40
C THR A 56 -1.26 5.04 -6.22
N ILE A 57 -2.00 6.14 -6.36
CA ILE A 57 -3.17 6.25 -7.21
C ILE A 57 -2.82 7.23 -8.32
N LEU A 58 -2.90 6.77 -9.56
CA LEU A 58 -2.79 7.59 -10.75
C LEU A 58 -4.16 7.64 -11.42
N GLY A 59 -4.81 8.79 -11.33
CA GLY A 59 -6.10 9.04 -11.97
C GLY A 59 -5.96 9.40 -13.45
N LEU A 60 -7.09 9.49 -14.14
CA LEU A 60 -7.16 10.01 -15.52
C LEU A 60 -6.85 11.51 -15.61
N ASP A 61 -6.89 12.21 -14.48
CA ASP A 61 -6.39 13.57 -14.33
C ASP A 61 -4.87 13.68 -14.44
N LEU A 62 -4.17 12.56 -14.62
CA LEU A 62 -2.70 12.44 -14.63
C LEU A 62 -2.06 12.93 -13.33
N ILE A 63 -2.85 13.05 -12.26
CA ILE A 63 -2.35 13.45 -10.95
C ILE A 63 -1.97 12.19 -10.18
N ARG A 64 -0.69 12.11 -9.82
CA ARG A 64 -0.17 11.08 -8.93
C ARG A 64 -0.46 11.45 -7.48
N ARG A 65 -1.29 10.65 -6.81
CA ARG A 65 -1.52 10.72 -5.36
C ARG A 65 -0.79 9.56 -4.71
N SER A 66 0.13 9.84 -3.80
CA SER A 66 0.87 8.81 -3.06
C SER A 66 0.61 8.92 -1.56
N LEU A 67 0.50 7.76 -0.95
CA LEU A 67 0.25 7.55 0.47
C LEU A 67 1.30 6.57 0.99
N LEU A 68 1.87 6.84 2.16
CA LEU A 68 2.77 5.93 2.85
C LEU A 68 2.14 5.55 4.18
N ILE A 69 2.00 4.25 4.43
CA ILE A 69 1.50 3.68 5.68
C ILE A 69 2.65 2.92 6.32
N HIS A 70 3.05 3.27 7.54
CA HIS A 70 4.15 2.62 8.26
C HIS A 70 3.73 1.27 8.87
N ARG A 71 3.17 0.39 8.04
CA ARG A 71 2.75 -0.97 8.37
C ARG A 71 2.98 -1.89 7.16
N PRO A 72 3.24 -3.19 7.41
CA PRO A 72 3.32 -4.19 6.34
C PRO A 72 1.98 -4.34 5.63
N VAL A 73 2.00 -4.76 4.36
CA VAL A 73 0.80 -4.87 3.50
C VAL A 73 -0.24 -5.82 4.11
N ALA A 74 0.22 -6.83 4.84
CA ALA A 74 -0.63 -7.79 5.55
C ALA A 74 -1.46 -7.14 6.67
N GLN A 75 -0.97 -6.08 7.30
CA GLN A 75 -1.60 -5.42 8.45
C GLN A 75 -2.39 -4.15 8.09
N VAL A 76 -2.34 -3.71 6.83
CA VAL A 76 -3.09 -2.51 6.39
C VAL A 76 -4.60 -2.76 6.54
N THR A 77 -5.30 -1.87 7.24
CA THR A 77 -6.76 -1.89 7.38
C THR A 77 -7.40 -0.66 6.72
N ALA A 78 -8.74 -0.63 6.67
CA ALA A 78 -9.47 0.52 6.15
C ALA A 78 -9.27 1.80 6.99
N GLU A 79 -9.08 1.66 8.31
CA GLU A 79 -8.82 2.77 9.21
C GLU A 79 -7.51 3.50 8.88
N ASP A 80 -6.48 2.73 8.51
CA ASP A 80 -5.18 3.28 8.11
C ASP A 80 -5.29 4.16 6.85
N LEU A 81 -6.21 3.83 5.93
CA LEU A 81 -6.46 4.63 4.73
C LEU A 81 -7.09 5.99 5.06
N GLY A 82 -7.94 6.04 6.09
CA GLY A 82 -8.55 7.28 6.55
C GLY A 82 -7.58 8.20 7.29
N VAL A 83 -6.69 7.62 8.10
CA VAL A 83 -5.68 8.37 8.87
C VAL A 83 -4.56 8.86 7.96
N ALA A 84 -4.09 8.03 7.03
CA ALA A 84 -2.97 8.38 6.16
C ALA A 84 -3.30 9.50 5.16
N GLY A 85 -4.57 9.69 4.78
CA GLY A 85 -5.01 10.85 3.99
C GLY A 85 -4.72 12.19 4.67
N ASN A 86 -4.60 12.20 6.00
CA ASN A 86 -4.27 13.38 6.81
C ASN A 86 -2.77 13.47 7.19
N LEU A 87 -1.95 12.45 6.90
CA LEU A 87 -0.54 12.37 7.32
C LEU A 87 0.47 12.90 6.29
N LYS A 88 0.03 13.66 5.27
CA LYS A 88 0.94 14.51 4.47
C LYS A 88 1.63 15.51 5.40
N SER A 89 2.78 15.18 6.00
CA SER A 89 3.84 16.14 6.41
C SER A 89 4.91 15.65 7.42
N ARG A 90 4.96 14.39 7.89
CA ARG A 90 5.81 14.09 9.08
C ARG A 90 7.10 13.28 8.93
N CYS A 91 7.50 12.85 7.74
CA CYS A 91 8.84 12.29 7.55
C CYS A 91 9.50 12.96 6.34
N GLY A 92 10.31 13.98 6.63
CA GLY A 92 11.33 14.52 5.74
C GLY A 92 12.69 13.93 6.07
#